data_AF-A0A2P9AU96-F1
#
_entry.id   AF-A0A2P9AU96-F1
#
_cell.length_a   1.000
_cell.length_b   1.000
_cell.length_c   1.000
_cell.angle_alpha   90.00
_cell.angle_beta   90.00
_cell.angle_gamma   90.00
#
_symmetry.space_group_name_H-M   'P 1'
#
loop_
_entity.id
_entity.type
_entity.pdbx_description
1 polymer ?
#
loop_
_entity_poly.entity_id
_entity_poly.type
_entity_poly.pdbx_seq_one_letter_code
_entity_poly.pdbx_strand_id
1 'polypeptide(L)'
;MANPLDAEPVTTATQPAAKLETLEKKKAKRSPKAKAEPRPAARKNAPSAASEAKEAPAATVRAGRKTYSEKERAQMLALIQKSISGGDTHKSAVKQAGISEQTYYQWKKASPPAPVGDDLKDLVALEEENKRLKSLLADRLRKENAELKRKLGL
;
A
#
# COMPACT_ATOMS: atom_id res chain seq x y z
N MET A 1 -25.29 -5.72 -45.05
CA MET A 1 -24.07 -5.54 -45.85
C MET A 1 -23.16 -4.62 -45.07
N ALA A 2 -22.32 -5.19 -44.19
CA ALA A 2 -21.42 -4.42 -43.33
C ALA A 2 -19.98 -4.76 -43.75
N ASN A 3 -19.27 -3.75 -44.24
CA ASN A 3 -17.81 -3.77 -44.36
C ASN A 3 -17.21 -3.31 -43.03
N PRO A 4 -16.20 -4.02 -42.53
CA PRO A 4 -15.12 -3.37 -41.82
C PRO A 4 -13.77 -3.82 -42.39
N LEU A 5 -13.22 -3.02 -43.29
CA LEU A 5 -11.78 -2.95 -43.51
C LEU A 5 -11.27 -1.88 -42.55
N ASP A 6 -10.68 -2.30 -41.44
CA ASP A 6 -9.64 -1.57 -40.70
C ASP A 6 -8.95 -2.58 -39.78
N ALA A 7 -8.04 -3.35 -40.38
CA ALA A 7 -7.08 -4.18 -39.67
C ALA A 7 -5.77 -3.40 -39.57
N GLU A 8 -5.59 -2.67 -38.48
CA GLU A 8 -4.31 -2.05 -38.11
C GLU A 8 -3.33 -3.14 -37.63
N PRO A 9 -2.14 -3.31 -38.24
CA PRO A 9 -1.14 -4.24 -37.77
C PRO A 9 -0.35 -3.62 -36.59
N VAL A 10 -0.60 -4.10 -35.37
CA VAL A 10 0.29 -3.85 -34.23
C VAL A 10 1.57 -4.64 -34.44
N THR A 11 2.56 -3.99 -35.04
CA THR A 11 3.93 -4.48 -35.13
C THR A 11 4.56 -4.43 -33.74
N THR A 12 4.76 -5.61 -33.17
CA THR A 12 5.61 -5.81 -32.00
C THR A 12 7.03 -5.98 -32.53
N ALA A 13 7.90 -5.00 -32.29
CA ALA A 13 9.33 -5.13 -32.58
C ALA A 13 10.17 -4.54 -31.42
N THR A 14 10.64 -5.47 -30.58
CA THR A 14 12.03 -5.59 -30.14
C THR A 14 12.76 -4.31 -29.71
N GLN A 15 12.84 -4.09 -28.40
CA GLN A 15 13.92 -3.33 -27.80
C GLN A 15 15.21 -4.17 -27.77
N PRO A 16 16.37 -3.65 -28.22
CA PRO A 16 17.64 -4.28 -27.90
C PRO A 16 18.15 -3.79 -26.55
N ALA A 17 18.61 -4.75 -25.75
CA ALA A 17 19.31 -4.55 -24.49
C ALA A 17 20.60 -3.71 -24.69
N ALA A 18 20.82 -2.74 -23.79
CA ALA A 18 22.09 -2.04 -23.66
C ALA A 18 22.48 -1.88 -22.20
N LYS A 19 23.61 -2.52 -21.87
CA LYS A 19 24.62 -2.23 -20.84
C LYS A 19 24.15 -1.90 -19.41
N LEU A 20 24.39 -2.88 -18.53
CA LEU A 20 24.86 -2.65 -17.17
C LEU A 20 26.18 -1.86 -17.20
N GLU A 21 26.21 -0.67 -16.61
CA GLU A 21 27.44 -0.03 -16.14
C GLU A 21 27.36 0.21 -14.63
N THR A 22 28.24 -0.49 -13.94
CA THR A 22 28.52 -0.37 -12.51
C THR A 22 29.43 0.83 -12.28
N LEU A 23 28.98 1.83 -11.51
CA LEU A 23 29.87 2.84 -10.95
C LEU A 23 29.92 2.67 -9.43
N GLU A 24 30.80 1.75 -9.01
CA GLU A 24 31.40 1.77 -7.69
C GLU A 24 32.34 2.97 -7.59
N LYS A 25 32.25 3.76 -6.51
CA LYS A 25 33.43 4.40 -5.90
C LYS A 25 33.21 4.74 -4.41
N LYS A 26 33.85 3.89 -3.62
CA LYS A 26 34.65 4.16 -2.41
C LYS A 26 33.96 4.48 -1.08
N LYS A 27 33.84 3.40 -0.28
CA LYS A 27 34.05 3.37 1.18
C LYS A 27 35.32 4.15 1.58
N ALA A 28 35.17 5.07 2.53
CA ALA A 28 36.24 5.40 3.48
C ALA A 28 35.86 4.84 4.85
N LYS A 29 36.64 3.87 5.30
CA LYS A 29 36.50 3.13 6.56
C LYS A 29 37.40 3.82 7.58
N ARG A 30 36.83 4.35 8.68
CA ARG A 30 37.59 4.66 9.90
C ARG A 30 36.76 4.30 11.13
N SER A 31 37.26 3.32 11.87
CA SER A 31 36.92 2.96 13.25
C SER A 31 38.25 2.57 13.92
N PRO A 32 38.36 2.39 15.26
CA PRO A 32 37.56 2.88 16.41
C PRO A 32 38.41 3.33 17.64
N LYS A 33 37.81 4.04 18.62
CA LYS A 33 38.22 4.07 20.07
C LYS A 33 37.25 4.99 20.84
N ALA A 34 36.90 4.82 22.11
CA ALA A 34 36.71 3.69 23.03
C ALA A 34 35.87 4.25 24.21
N LYS A 35 34.92 3.44 24.70
CA LYS A 35 34.32 3.38 26.05
C LYS A 35 34.14 4.66 26.91
N ALA A 36 32.87 4.98 27.21
CA ALA A 36 32.36 5.17 28.57
C ALA A 36 30.82 5.06 28.59
N GLU A 37 30.29 4.22 29.48
CA GLU A 37 28.86 3.99 29.73
C GLU A 37 28.42 4.79 31.00
N PRO A 38 27.14 4.78 31.44
CA PRO A 38 26.27 5.95 31.48
C PRO A 38 26.02 6.50 32.90
N ARG A 39 25.54 7.75 33.02
CA ARG A 39 24.88 8.24 34.25
C ARG A 39 23.62 9.06 33.95
N PRO A 40 22.50 8.80 34.65
CA PRO A 40 21.21 9.42 34.38
C PRO A 40 21.12 10.79 35.06
N ALA A 41 20.78 11.84 34.32
CA ALA A 41 20.44 13.12 34.91
C ALA A 41 19.00 13.09 35.42
N ALA A 42 18.86 12.63 36.67
CA ALA A 42 17.66 12.86 37.49
C ALA A 42 17.41 14.37 37.60
N ARG A 43 16.29 14.84 37.03
CA ARG A 43 15.82 16.21 37.24
C ARG A 43 15.15 16.28 38.61
N LYS A 44 15.82 16.95 39.56
CA LYS A 44 15.29 17.26 40.88
C LYS A 44 14.29 18.40 40.78
N ASN A 45 13.08 18.19 41.28
CA ASN A 45 12.12 19.25 41.59
C ASN A 45 12.38 19.74 43.02
N ALA A 46 12.63 21.03 43.21
CA ALA A 46 12.32 21.81 44.42
C ALA A 46 12.63 23.32 44.19
N PRO A 47 11.99 24.26 44.91
CA PRO A 47 11.53 25.53 44.34
C PRO A 47 12.14 26.82 44.95
N SER A 48 11.73 27.96 44.37
CA SER A 48 11.64 29.33 44.92
C SER A 48 12.83 30.29 44.76
N ALA A 49 12.62 31.37 43.99
CA ALA A 49 12.56 32.76 44.49
C ALA A 49 12.23 33.72 43.32
N ALA A 50 11.37 34.70 43.59
CA ALA A 50 10.65 35.56 42.65
C ALA A 50 11.47 36.75 42.09
N SER A 51 11.04 37.27 40.93
CA SER A 51 10.74 38.71 40.68
C SER A 51 10.10 38.92 39.29
N GLU A 52 9.03 39.74 39.30
CA GLU A 52 8.11 40.21 38.23
C GLU A 52 8.77 40.86 37.01
N ALA A 53 8.14 41.18 35.86
CA ALA A 53 6.98 40.75 35.08
C ALA A 53 7.02 41.62 33.79
N LYS A 54 6.99 41.01 32.60
CA LYS A 54 6.50 41.64 31.36
C LYS A 54 5.86 40.56 30.46
N GLU A 55 4.54 40.73 30.27
CA GLU A 55 3.59 40.14 29.32
C GLU A 55 3.95 38.86 28.54
N ALA A 56 3.08 37.86 28.73
CA ALA A 56 3.01 36.63 27.95
C ALA A 56 2.40 36.86 26.54
N PRO A 57 2.47 35.85 25.67
CA PRO A 57 1.22 35.13 25.43
C PRO A 57 1.30 33.65 25.79
N ALA A 58 0.35 33.26 26.64
CA ALA A 58 -0.25 31.96 26.80
C ALA A 58 0.66 30.72 26.64
N ALA A 59 1.07 30.18 27.78
CA ALA A 59 1.29 28.75 27.91
C ALA A 59 0.04 28.02 27.40
N THR A 60 0.18 27.35 26.25
CA THR A 60 -0.86 26.48 25.72
C THR A 60 -1.14 25.40 26.76
N VAL A 61 -2.32 25.44 27.36
CA VAL A 61 -2.87 24.34 28.15
C VAL A 61 -2.77 23.10 27.26
N ARG A 62 -1.86 22.17 27.58
CA ARG A 62 -1.79 20.91 26.85
C ARG A 62 -3.08 20.18 27.14
N ALA A 63 -4.01 20.25 26.18
CA ALA A 63 -5.25 19.49 26.21
C ALA A 63 -4.92 18.04 26.56
N GLY A 64 -5.63 17.48 27.55
CA GLY A 64 -5.43 16.12 28.01
C GLY A 64 -5.38 15.14 26.83
N ARG A 65 -4.55 14.10 26.95
CA ARG A 65 -4.40 13.09 25.89
C ARG A 65 -5.76 12.49 25.60
N LYS A 66 -6.31 12.78 24.42
CA LYS A 66 -7.54 12.15 23.90
C LYS A 66 -7.29 10.64 23.83
N THR A 67 -8.02 9.87 24.63
CA THR A 67 -8.00 8.41 24.59
C THR A 67 -9.21 7.95 23.81
N TYR A 68 -8.97 7.25 22.70
CA TYR A 68 -10.03 6.68 21.88
C TYR A 68 -10.35 5.27 22.38
N SER A 69 -11.63 5.00 22.60
CA SER A 69 -12.17 3.65 22.82
C SER A 69 -12.05 2.79 21.57
N GLU A 70 -12.12 1.47 21.71
CA GLU A 70 -12.05 0.54 20.58
C GLU A 70 -13.16 0.78 19.55
N LYS A 71 -14.37 1.10 20.02
CA LYS A 71 -15.53 1.42 19.16
C LYS A 71 -15.27 2.68 18.33
N GLU A 72 -14.74 3.74 18.93
CA GLU A 72 -14.41 4.98 18.22
C GLU A 72 -13.30 4.74 17.18
N ARG A 73 -12.27 3.96 17.52
CA ARG A 73 -11.22 3.60 16.56
C ARG A 73 -11.79 2.86 15.36
N ALA A 74 -12.66 1.88 15.60
CA ALA A 74 -13.31 1.11 14.54
C ALA A 74 -14.18 2.02 13.64
N GLN A 75 -14.94 2.95 14.22
CA GLN A 75 -15.73 3.92 13.48
C GLN A 75 -14.86 4.84 12.61
N MET A 76 -13.75 5.34 13.16
CA MET A 76 -12.81 6.18 12.41
C MET A 76 -12.14 5.41 11.26
N LEU A 77 -11.73 4.16 11.48
CA LEU A 77 -11.20 3.29 10.43
C LEU A 77 -12.22 3.03 9.32
N ALA A 78 -13.49 2.78 9.68
CA ALA A 78 -14.57 2.57 8.72
C ALA A 78 -14.86 3.84 7.89
N LEU A 79 -14.84 5.02 8.52
CA LEU A 79 -15.01 6.31 7.83
C LEU A 79 -13.89 6.54 6.81
N ILE A 80 -12.63 6.31 7.22
CA ILE A 80 -11.47 6.43 6.33
C ILE A 80 -11.57 5.45 5.17
N GLN A 81 -11.98 4.20 5.42
CA GLN A 81 -12.16 3.20 4.38
C GLN A 81 -13.25 3.60 3.37
N LYS A 82 -14.38 4.15 3.86
CA LYS A 82 -15.46 4.65 3.00
C LYS A 82 -14.99 5.80 2.09
N SER A 83 -14.22 6.74 2.63
CA SER A 83 -13.62 7.83 1.84
C SER A 83 -12.68 7.28 0.76
N ILE A 84 -11.83 6.31 1.10
CA ILE A 84 -10.91 5.68 0.14
C ILE A 84 -11.68 4.94 -0.96
N SER A 85 -12.74 4.19 -0.62
CA SER A 85 -13.63 3.55 -1.59
C SER A 85 -14.35 4.57 -2.48
N GLY A 86 -14.56 5.80 -1.99
CA GLY A 86 -15.09 6.93 -2.76
C GLY A 86 -14.07 7.63 -3.67
N GLY A 87 -12.80 7.18 -3.69
CA GLY A 87 -11.74 7.73 -4.53
C GLY A 87 -10.80 8.71 -3.84
N ASP A 88 -10.99 8.98 -2.54
CA ASP A 88 -10.06 9.84 -1.81
C ASP A 88 -8.70 9.18 -1.66
N THR A 89 -7.64 9.99 -1.81
CA THR A 89 -6.30 9.53 -1.44
C THR A 89 -6.24 9.25 0.06
N HIS A 90 -5.47 8.23 0.44
CA HIS A 90 -5.34 7.82 1.83
C HIS A 90 -4.98 8.99 2.77
N LYS A 91 -4.05 9.86 2.34
CA LYS A 91 -3.64 11.05 3.10
C LYS A 91 -4.78 12.04 3.31
N SER A 92 -5.63 12.22 2.30
CA SER A 92 -6.82 13.08 2.40
C SER A 92 -7.80 12.48 3.40
N ALA A 93 -8.17 11.21 3.25
CA ALA A 93 -9.14 10.53 4.11
C ALA A 93 -8.73 10.54 5.59
N VAL A 94 -7.45 10.31 5.89
CA VAL A 94 -6.92 10.36 7.26
C VAL A 94 -6.97 11.77 7.84
N LYS A 95 -6.65 12.80 7.05
CA LYS A 95 -6.76 14.20 7.46
C LYS A 95 -8.21 14.58 7.73
N GLN A 96 -9.15 14.14 6.90
CA GLN A 96 -10.60 14.36 7.10
C GLN A 96 -11.09 13.71 8.40
N ALA A 97 -10.57 12.53 8.75
CA ALA A 97 -10.88 11.85 10.02
C ALA A 97 -10.21 12.48 11.26
N GLY A 98 -9.35 13.50 11.07
CA GLY A 98 -8.71 14.21 12.19
C GLY A 98 -7.65 13.40 12.94
N ILE A 99 -7.12 12.33 12.35
CA ILE A 99 -6.03 11.52 12.92
C ILE A 99 -4.76 11.63 12.07
N SER A 100 -3.62 11.21 12.60
CA SER A 100 -2.38 11.12 11.81
C SER A 100 -2.30 9.79 11.06
N GLU A 101 -1.57 9.77 9.94
CA GLU A 101 -1.31 8.54 9.16
C GLU A 101 -0.69 7.45 10.05
N GLN A 102 0.24 7.85 10.92
CA GLN A 102 0.88 6.95 11.87
C GLN A 102 -0.12 6.31 12.85
N THR A 103 -1.11 7.06 13.34
CA THR A 103 -2.15 6.52 14.21
C THR A 103 -3.07 5.57 13.45
N TYR A 104 -3.44 5.92 12.21
CA TYR A 104 -4.22 5.05 11.35
C TYR A 104 -3.56 3.68 11.16
N TYR A 105 -2.27 3.65 10.80
CA TYR A 105 -1.58 2.38 10.57
C TYR A 105 -1.41 1.55 11.85
N GLN A 106 -1.20 2.19 13.00
CA GLN A 106 -1.16 1.48 14.28
C GLN A 106 -2.50 0.83 14.62
N TRP A 107 -3.60 1.56 14.43
CA TRP A 107 -4.94 1.02 14.68
C TRP A 107 -5.33 -0.04 13.67
N LYS A 108 -5.00 0.14 12.39
CA LYS A 108 -5.22 -0.86 11.34
C LYS A 108 -4.46 -2.16 11.61
N LYS A 109 -3.22 -2.08 12.12
CA LYS A 109 -2.42 -3.25 12.51
C LYS A 109 -2.94 -3.96 13.76
N ALA A 110 -3.49 -3.20 14.71
CA ALA A 110 -4.07 -3.73 15.94
C ALA A 110 -5.49 -4.29 15.73
N SER A 111 -6.18 -3.85 14.68
CA SER A 111 -7.47 -4.40 14.26
C SER A 111 -7.27 -5.82 13.74
N PRO A 112 -8.20 -6.76 14.02
CA PRO A 112 -8.20 -8.05 13.34
C PRO A 112 -8.19 -7.84 11.83
N PRO A 113 -7.47 -8.69 11.08
CA PRO A 113 -7.46 -8.61 9.62
C PRO A 113 -8.90 -8.70 9.13
N ALA A 114 -9.25 -7.84 8.17
CA ALA A 114 -10.53 -7.94 7.51
C ALA A 114 -10.68 -9.36 6.96
N PRO A 115 -11.84 -10.01 7.13
CA PRO A 115 -12.07 -11.30 6.50
C PRO A 115 -11.81 -11.14 5.02
N VAL A 116 -11.08 -12.08 4.43
CA VAL A 116 -10.97 -12.20 2.97
C VAL A 116 -12.40 -12.28 2.46
N GLY A 117 -12.85 -11.19 1.83
CA GLY A 117 -14.24 -11.04 1.41
C GLY A 117 -14.61 -12.17 0.44
N ASP A 118 -15.88 -12.59 0.48
CA ASP A 118 -16.35 -13.63 -0.44
C ASP A 118 -16.10 -13.23 -1.90
N ASP A 119 -16.11 -11.93 -2.23
CA ASP A 119 -15.69 -11.37 -3.52
C ASP A 119 -14.32 -11.87 -4.00
N LEU A 120 -13.33 -12.00 -3.10
CA LEU A 120 -11.99 -12.48 -3.48
C LEU A 120 -11.99 -13.98 -3.79
N LYS A 121 -12.82 -14.76 -3.08
CA LYS A 121 -12.96 -16.19 -3.35
C LYS A 121 -13.68 -16.41 -4.68
N ASP A 122 -14.73 -15.63 -4.94
CA ASP A 122 -15.49 -15.67 -6.18
C ASP A 122 -14.62 -15.29 -7.38
N LEU A 123 -13.76 -14.27 -7.23
CA LEU A 123 -12.77 -13.92 -8.27
C LEU A 123 -11.83 -15.07 -8.58
N VAL A 124 -11.28 -15.75 -7.56
CA VAL A 124 -10.41 -16.91 -7.75
C VAL A 124 -11.15 -18.05 -8.45
N ALA A 125 -12.38 -18.35 -8.03
CA ALA A 125 -13.20 -19.39 -8.66
C ALA A 125 -13.50 -19.07 -10.13
N LEU A 126 -13.80 -17.82 -10.45
CA LEU A 126 -14.01 -17.36 -11.82
C LEU A 126 -12.75 -17.46 -12.68
N GLU A 127 -11.58 -17.16 -12.12
CA GLU A 127 -10.30 -17.32 -12.82
C GLU A 127 -10.01 -18.80 -13.16
N GLU A 128 -10.29 -19.71 -12.23
CA GLU A 128 -10.13 -21.15 -12.43
C GLU A 128 -11.07 -21.66 -13.53
N GLU A 129 -12.35 -21.29 -13.50
CA GLU A 129 -13.30 -21.67 -14.54
C GLU A 129 -12.90 -21.09 -15.89
N ASN A 130 -12.42 -19.84 -15.94
CA ASN A 130 -11.96 -19.24 -17.18
C ASN A 130 -10.76 -20.02 -17.79
N LYS A 131 -9.82 -20.46 -16.94
CA LYS A 131 -8.69 -21.31 -17.37
C LYS A 131 -9.17 -22.66 -17.90
N ARG A 132 -10.13 -23.28 -17.21
CA ARG A 132 -10.75 -24.54 -17.64
C ARG A 132 -11.42 -24.39 -19.01
N LEU A 133 -12.26 -23.37 -19.18
CA LEU A 133 -12.97 -23.09 -20.42
C LEU A 133 -12.01 -22.80 -21.59
N LYS A 134 -10.96 -22.01 -21.35
CA LYS A 134 -9.91 -21.75 -22.36
C LYS A 134 -9.20 -23.03 -22.79
N SER A 135 -8.91 -23.92 -21.86
CA SER A 135 -8.26 -25.20 -22.15
C SER A 135 -9.17 -26.09 -23.00
N LEU A 136 -10.45 -26.23 -22.61
CA LEU A 136 -11.43 -26.99 -23.38
C LEU A 136 -11.63 -26.44 -24.80
N LEU A 137 -11.69 -25.11 -24.94
CA LEU A 137 -11.79 -24.46 -26.23
C LEU A 137 -10.55 -24.74 -27.09
N ALA A 138 -9.35 -24.63 -26.52
CA ALA A 138 -8.12 -24.93 -27.23
C ALA A 138 -8.07 -26.39 -27.69
N ASP A 139 -8.48 -27.33 -26.85
CA ASP A 139 -8.52 -28.76 -27.19
C ASP A 139 -9.53 -29.06 -28.29
N ARG A 140 -10.71 -28.44 -28.23
CA ARG A 140 -11.72 -28.54 -29.28
C ARG A 140 -11.19 -28.01 -30.62
N LEU A 141 -10.59 -26.81 -30.62
CA LEU A 141 -10.01 -26.22 -31.82
C LEU A 141 -8.87 -27.07 -32.38
N ARG A 142 -8.04 -27.69 -31.53
CA ARG A 142 -7.00 -28.63 -31.98
C ARG A 142 -7.59 -29.84 -32.69
N LYS A 143 -8.66 -30.43 -32.14
CA LYS A 143 -9.35 -31.58 -32.75
C LYS A 143 -9.96 -31.19 -34.11
N GLU A 144 -10.72 -30.11 -34.14
CA GLU A 144 -11.36 -29.61 -35.38
C GLU A 144 -10.30 -29.28 -36.43
N ASN A 145 -9.20 -28.60 -36.06
CA ASN A 145 -8.10 -28.32 -36.98
C ASN A 145 -7.40 -29.58 -37.50
N ALA A 146 -7.21 -30.61 -36.66
CA ALA A 146 -6.64 -31.87 -37.09
C ALA A 146 -7.57 -32.61 -38.08
N GLU A 147 -8.88 -32.58 -37.84
CA GLU A 147 -9.87 -33.12 -38.76
C GLU A 147 -9.90 -32.38 -40.09
N LEU A 148 -9.82 -31.04 -40.06
CA LEU A 148 -9.74 -30.21 -41.26
C LEU A 148 -8.47 -30.50 -42.06
N LYS A 149 -7.31 -30.63 -41.40
CA LYS A 149 -6.05 -31.03 -42.06
C LYS A 149 -6.18 -32.40 -42.72
N ARG A 150 -6.71 -33.39 -42.01
CA ARG A 150 -7.01 -34.72 -42.58
C ARG A 150 -7.92 -34.65 -43.81
N LYS A 151 -8.95 -33.81 -43.78
CA LYS A 151 -9.90 -33.64 -44.91
C LYS A 151 -9.25 -32.94 -46.10
N LEU A 152 -8.35 -31.99 -45.85
CA LEU A 152 -7.60 -31.26 -46.87
C LEU A 152 -6.39 -32.03 -47.40
N GLY A 153 -6.05 -33.18 -46.80
CA GLY A 153 -4.89 -33.98 -47.18
C GLY A 153 -3.54 -33.35 -46.83
N LEU A 154 -3.53 -32.43 -45.85
CA LEU A 154 -2.32 -31.83 -45.26
C LEU A 154 -1.87 -32.56 -43.99
#